data_AF-A0AAJ0MMB3-F1
#
_entry.id   AF-A0AAJ0MMB3-F1
#
_cell.length_a   1.000
_cell.length_b   1.000
_cell.length_c   1.000
_cell.angle_alpha   90.00
_cell.angle_beta   90.00
_cell.angle_gamma   90.00
#
_symmetry.space_group_name_H-M   'P 1'
#
loop_
_entity.id
_entity.type
_entity.pdbx_description
1 polymer ?
#
loop_
_entity_poly.entity_id
_entity_poly.type
_entity_poly.pdbx_seq_one_letter_code
_entity_poly.pdbx_strand_id
1 'polypeptide(L)'
;MEVISYRPIFPGEEILISYTPLTLPPSDRHHFLQQTHHFTCHCPLCTSLSDDPSANTPAAESHSRRQHLNELWTTMLHAKSEGFYQDAINILNDWLDFAEVEGLLPLMGEYHGVMAELHLVLAERGSPGGKEVDRDLALRGALREARMAVDAWVRLGSVDGGKTEDARVFLEKVFKLKERRKGR
;
A
#
# COMPACT_ATOMS: atom_id res chain seq x y z
N MET A 1 -6.52 6.67 21.11
CA MET A 1 -6.80 6.99 19.70
C MET A 1 -5.97 8.21 19.37
N GLU A 2 -5.08 8.09 18.38
CA GLU A 2 -4.22 9.17 17.91
C GLU A 2 -4.75 9.64 16.54
N VAL A 3 -4.69 10.94 16.27
CA VAL A 3 -5.14 11.55 15.00
C VAL A 3 -3.97 12.32 14.42
N ILE A 4 -3.62 12.03 13.17
CA ILE A 4 -2.42 12.57 12.53
C ILE A 4 -2.78 13.14 11.16
N SER A 5 -2.19 14.28 10.83
CA SER A 5 -2.44 14.97 9.58
C SER A 5 -1.61 14.39 8.44
N TYR A 6 -2.25 14.02 7.32
CA TYR A 6 -1.56 13.56 6.12
C TYR A 6 -1.11 14.69 5.18
N ARG A 7 -1.54 15.92 5.47
CA ARG A 7 -1.20 17.14 4.73
C ARG A 7 -1.23 18.35 5.67
N PRO A 8 -0.64 19.48 5.28
CA PRO A 8 -0.83 20.74 6.00
C PRO A 8 -2.32 21.10 6.14
N ILE A 9 -2.66 21.69 7.30
CA ILE A 9 -4.01 22.17 7.63
C ILE A 9 -3.91 23.67 7.92
N PHE A 10 -4.70 24.47 7.24
CA PHE A 10 -4.69 25.93 7.40
C PHE A 10 -5.76 26.40 8.42
N PRO A 11 -5.59 27.57 9.06
CA PRO A 11 -6.60 28.10 9.99
C PRO A 11 -7.97 28.26 9.34
N GLY A 12 -9.02 27.77 10.00
CA GLY A 12 -10.40 27.81 9.51
C GLY A 12 -10.78 26.70 8.53
N GLU A 13 -9.84 25.81 8.19
CA GLU A 13 -10.09 24.64 7.35
C GLU A 13 -10.84 23.54 8.12
N GLU A 14 -11.80 22.89 7.47
CA GLU A 14 -12.49 21.71 8.02
C GLU A 14 -11.54 20.51 8.08
N ILE A 15 -11.48 19.85 9.24
CA ILE A 15 -10.67 18.64 9.45
C ILE A 15 -11.49 17.42 9.01
N LEU A 16 -10.99 16.73 7.98
CA LEU A 16 -11.66 15.56 7.40
C LEU A 16 -10.88 14.27 7.68
N ILE A 17 -11.62 13.18 7.92
CA ILE A 17 -11.10 11.81 8.00
C ILE A 17 -11.90 10.90 7.06
N SER A 18 -11.28 9.85 6.54
CA SER A 18 -11.96 8.89 5.65
C SER A 18 -12.61 7.77 6.47
N TYR A 19 -13.92 7.61 6.36
CA TYR A 19 -14.65 6.45 6.92
C TYR A 19 -14.64 5.23 6.02
N THR A 20 -14.24 5.39 4.77
CA THR A 20 -14.04 4.28 3.84
C THR A 20 -12.55 3.99 3.68
N PRO A 21 -12.16 2.78 3.23
CA PRO A 21 -10.82 2.55 2.74
C PRO A 21 -10.43 3.58 1.67
N LEU A 22 -9.16 4.01 1.70
CA LEU A 22 -8.65 5.01 0.78
C LEU A 22 -8.53 4.48 -0.65
N THR A 23 -8.57 3.17 -0.88
CA THR A 23 -8.46 2.56 -2.22
C THR A 23 -9.79 2.39 -2.94
N LEU A 24 -10.93 2.55 -2.25
CA LEU A 24 -12.24 2.30 -2.88
C LEU A 24 -12.52 3.31 -4.00
N PRO A 25 -13.08 2.84 -5.15
CA PRO A 25 -13.59 3.71 -6.18
C PRO A 25 -14.85 4.44 -5.67
N PRO A 26 -15.25 5.56 -6.28
CA PRO A 26 -16.25 6.40 -5.64
C PRO A 26 -17.67 5.81 -5.62
N SER A 27 -18.03 4.93 -6.56
CA SER A 27 -19.29 4.16 -6.52
C SER A 27 -19.39 3.31 -5.25
N ASP A 28 -18.30 2.60 -4.93
CA ASP A 28 -18.23 1.71 -3.77
C ASP A 28 -18.18 2.52 -2.47
N ARG A 29 -17.53 3.71 -2.52
CA ARG A 29 -17.57 4.67 -1.40
C ARG A 29 -19.00 5.14 -1.12
N HIS A 30 -19.77 5.52 -2.15
CA HIS A 30 -21.16 5.91 -1.96
C HIS A 30 -22.00 4.78 -1.37
N HIS A 31 -21.86 3.58 -1.91
CA HIS A 31 -22.56 2.40 -1.40
C HIS A 31 -22.23 2.14 0.07
N PHE A 32 -20.93 2.10 0.40
CA PHE A 32 -20.45 1.90 1.78
C PHE A 32 -21.00 2.97 2.72
N LEU A 33 -20.85 4.26 2.38
CA LEU A 33 -21.25 5.37 3.25
C LEU A 33 -22.77 5.45 3.42
N GLN A 34 -23.56 5.15 2.39
CA GLN A 34 -25.02 5.10 2.50
C GLN A 34 -25.47 3.95 3.41
N GLN A 35 -24.85 2.78 3.30
CA GLN A 35 -25.21 1.62 4.11
C GLN A 35 -24.77 1.74 5.57
N THR A 36 -23.58 2.28 5.82
CA THR A 36 -22.96 2.28 7.16
C THR A 36 -23.12 3.60 7.92
N HIS A 37 -23.24 4.72 7.21
CA HIS A 37 -23.28 6.06 7.79
C HIS A 37 -24.46 6.92 7.31
N HIS A 38 -25.31 6.39 6.43
CA HIS A 38 -26.56 7.01 5.96
C HIS A 38 -26.39 8.41 5.34
N PHE A 39 -25.29 8.66 4.63
CA PHE A 39 -25.11 9.89 3.86
C PHE A 39 -24.45 9.64 2.49
N THR A 40 -24.61 10.59 1.57
CA THR A 40 -23.94 10.61 0.26
C THR A 40 -22.79 11.61 0.28
N CYS A 41 -21.58 11.16 -0.04
CA CYS A 41 -20.40 12.02 -0.13
C CYS A 41 -20.44 12.87 -1.40
N HIS A 42 -20.13 14.16 -1.27
CA HIS A 42 -20.04 15.12 -2.38
C HIS A 42 -18.65 15.76 -2.47
N CYS A 43 -17.60 15.04 -2.04
CA CYS A 43 -16.24 15.53 -2.21
C CYS A 43 -15.86 15.57 -3.70
N PRO A 44 -14.80 16.30 -4.09
CA PRO A 44 -14.38 16.41 -5.50
C PRO A 44 -14.16 15.08 -6.21
N LEU A 45 -13.81 14.00 -5.47
CA LEU A 45 -13.66 12.65 -6.02
C LEU A 45 -15.02 11.97 -6.32
N CYS A 46 -16.05 12.28 -5.51
CA CYS A 46 -17.36 11.65 -5.58
C CYS A 46 -18.35 12.42 -6.49
N THR A 47 -18.21 13.74 -6.60
CA THR A 47 -19.16 14.62 -7.33
C THR A 47 -19.02 14.52 -8.84
N SER A 48 -17.86 14.08 -9.31
CA SER A 48 -17.42 14.13 -10.70
C SER A 48 -17.77 12.89 -11.54
N LEU A 49 -18.52 11.95 -10.97
CA LEU A 49 -19.01 10.74 -11.66
C LEU A 49 -20.42 10.91 -12.25
N SER A 50 -21.03 12.10 -12.16
CA SER A 50 -22.49 12.17 -12.25
C SER A 50 -23.10 11.88 -13.63
N ASP A 51 -22.41 11.95 -14.78
CA ASP A 51 -23.16 11.90 -16.05
C ASP A 51 -22.56 11.13 -17.25
N ASP A 52 -21.29 10.72 -17.25
CA ASP A 52 -20.73 9.94 -18.38
C ASP A 52 -19.43 9.17 -18.02
N PRO A 53 -19.42 7.83 -17.94
CA PRO A 53 -18.21 7.02 -17.73
C PRO A 53 -17.19 7.11 -18.88
N SER A 54 -17.61 7.57 -20.06
CA SER A 54 -16.75 7.77 -21.24
C SER A 54 -16.16 9.16 -21.33
N ALA A 55 -16.55 10.08 -20.44
CA ALA A 55 -15.96 11.40 -20.39
C ALA A 55 -14.55 11.31 -19.81
N ASN A 56 -13.56 11.83 -20.55
CA ASN A 56 -12.18 12.02 -20.11
C ASN A 56 -12.10 13.10 -19.01
N THR A 57 -12.67 12.79 -17.84
CA THR A 57 -12.65 13.65 -16.65
C THR A 57 -11.61 13.10 -15.66
N PRO A 58 -10.98 13.97 -14.85
CA PRO A 58 -10.04 13.53 -13.81
C PRO A 58 -10.60 12.47 -12.86
N ALA A 59 -11.92 12.41 -12.72
CA ALA A 59 -12.61 11.47 -11.85
C ALA A 59 -12.93 10.13 -12.48
N ALA A 60 -13.28 10.10 -13.76
CA ALA A 60 -13.37 8.85 -14.51
C ALA A 60 -12.00 8.16 -14.53
N GLU A 61 -10.93 8.95 -14.72
CA GLU A 61 -9.56 8.44 -14.63
C GLU A 61 -9.21 7.94 -13.22
N SER A 62 -9.56 8.69 -12.17
CA SER A 62 -9.32 8.24 -10.78
C SER A 62 -10.11 6.99 -10.42
N HIS A 63 -11.36 6.88 -10.89
CA HIS A 63 -12.15 5.67 -10.76
C HIS A 63 -11.44 4.48 -11.43
N SER A 64 -11.01 4.63 -12.68
CA SER A 64 -10.29 3.60 -13.43
C SER A 64 -9.00 3.17 -12.72
N ARG A 65 -8.19 4.13 -12.24
CA ARG A 65 -6.97 3.84 -11.47
C ARG A 65 -7.28 3.11 -10.17
N ARG A 66 -8.30 3.52 -9.40
CA ARG A 66 -8.70 2.87 -8.14
C ARG A 66 -9.25 1.46 -8.36
N GLN A 67 -10.02 1.26 -9.42
CA GLN A 67 -10.46 -0.08 -9.82
C GLN A 67 -9.23 -0.96 -10.13
N HIS A 68 -8.30 -0.45 -10.93
CA HIS A 68 -7.08 -1.17 -11.27
C HIS A 68 -6.21 -1.47 -10.03
N LEU A 69 -6.09 -0.54 -9.08
CA LEU A 69 -5.40 -0.76 -7.81
C LEU A 69 -6.00 -1.93 -7.00
N ASN A 70 -7.34 -2.07 -7.00
CA ASN A 70 -8.00 -3.18 -6.32
C ASN A 70 -7.80 -4.52 -7.05
N GLU A 71 -7.79 -4.49 -8.39
CA GLU A 71 -7.46 -5.66 -9.22
C GLU A 71 -6.03 -6.12 -8.96
N LEU A 72 -5.04 -5.21 -9.02
CA LEU A 72 -3.63 -5.48 -8.71
C LEU A 72 -3.48 -6.08 -7.31
N TRP A 73 -4.14 -5.51 -6.30
CA TRP A 73 -4.09 -6.04 -4.94
C TRP A 73 -4.62 -7.47 -4.85
N THR A 74 -5.76 -7.75 -5.49
CA THR A 74 -6.37 -9.08 -5.53
C THR A 74 -5.47 -10.09 -6.25
N THR A 75 -4.92 -9.71 -7.40
CA THR A 75 -4.00 -10.55 -8.18
C THR A 75 -2.70 -10.81 -7.41
N MET A 76 -2.16 -9.81 -6.71
CA MET A 76 -0.99 -9.96 -5.84
C MET A 76 -1.25 -10.98 -4.72
N LEU A 77 -2.40 -10.89 -4.04
CA LEU A 77 -2.77 -11.83 -2.98
C LEU A 77 -2.86 -13.28 -3.50
N HIS A 78 -3.45 -13.46 -4.69
CA HIS A 78 -3.51 -14.77 -5.34
C HIS A 78 -2.12 -15.28 -5.74
N ALA A 79 -1.27 -14.43 -6.33
CA ALA A 79 0.12 -14.80 -6.64
C ALA A 79 0.90 -15.19 -5.37
N LYS A 80 0.72 -14.46 -4.27
CA LYS A 80 1.31 -14.77 -2.95
C LYS A 80 0.83 -16.12 -2.42
N SER A 81 -0.46 -16.44 -2.52
CA SER A 81 -1.00 -17.72 -2.02
C SER A 81 -0.48 -18.93 -2.79
N GLU A 82 -0.29 -18.78 -4.10
CA GLU A 82 0.28 -19.82 -4.97
C GLU A 82 1.82 -19.90 -4.89
N GLY A 83 2.46 -19.03 -4.11
CA GLY A 83 3.91 -18.99 -3.93
C GLY A 83 4.67 -18.28 -5.05
N PHE A 84 3.97 -17.64 -6.00
CA PHE A 84 4.57 -16.81 -7.05
C PHE A 84 5.04 -15.45 -6.50
N TYR A 85 5.97 -15.46 -5.54
CA TYR A 85 6.39 -14.26 -4.81
C TYR A 85 7.03 -13.20 -5.70
N GLN A 86 7.79 -13.60 -6.73
CA GLN A 86 8.38 -12.64 -7.68
C GLN A 86 7.30 -11.92 -8.49
N ASP A 87 6.26 -12.64 -8.92
CA ASP A 87 5.14 -12.04 -9.66
C ASP A 87 4.33 -11.12 -8.73
N ALA A 88 4.11 -11.54 -7.48
CA ALA A 88 3.49 -10.70 -6.45
C ALA A 88 4.27 -9.39 -6.20
N ILE A 89 5.62 -9.44 -6.19
CA ILE A 89 6.47 -8.25 -6.07
C ILE A 89 6.29 -7.34 -7.29
N ASN A 90 6.29 -7.89 -8.50
CA ASN A 90 6.13 -7.11 -9.72
C ASN A 90 4.77 -6.40 -9.74
N ILE A 91 3.69 -7.12 -9.42
CA ILE A 91 2.33 -6.55 -9.33
C ILE A 91 2.27 -5.42 -8.29
N LEU A 92 2.97 -5.59 -7.16
CA LEU A 92 2.97 -4.56 -6.12
C LEU A 92 3.81 -3.33 -6.49
N ASN A 93 4.82 -3.48 -7.34
CA ASN A 93 5.52 -2.33 -7.94
C ASN A 93 4.58 -1.54 -8.87
N ASP A 94 3.82 -2.24 -9.72
CA ASP A 94 2.82 -1.58 -10.59
C ASP A 94 1.77 -0.82 -9.74
N TRP A 95 1.42 -1.36 -8.57
CA TRP A 95 0.51 -0.69 -7.63
C TRP A 95 1.11 0.64 -7.11
N LEU A 96 2.42 0.69 -6.83
CA LEU A 96 3.09 1.91 -6.34
C LEU A 96 3.09 3.04 -7.36
N ASP A 97 3.14 2.74 -8.66
CA ASP A 97 3.12 3.74 -9.73
C ASP A 97 1.83 4.60 -9.72
N PHE A 98 0.72 4.05 -9.23
CA PHE A 98 -0.55 4.77 -9.12
C PHE A 98 -0.77 5.44 -7.76
N ALA A 99 0.01 5.07 -6.74
CA ALA A 99 -0.27 5.42 -5.36
C ALA A 99 -0.11 6.92 -5.08
N GLU A 100 0.91 7.57 -5.67
CA GLU A 100 1.13 9.00 -5.50
C GLU A 100 0.02 9.81 -6.17
N VAL A 101 -0.33 9.46 -7.40
CA VAL A 101 -1.41 10.11 -8.17
C VAL A 101 -2.75 10.02 -7.47
N GLU A 102 -3.01 8.90 -6.79
CA GLU A 102 -4.25 8.66 -6.04
C GLU A 102 -4.23 9.14 -4.58
N GLY A 103 -3.14 9.80 -4.16
CA GLY A 103 -3.02 10.34 -2.80
C GLY A 103 -3.00 9.25 -1.71
N LEU A 104 -2.49 8.06 -2.04
CA LEU A 104 -2.44 6.89 -1.15
C LEU A 104 -1.18 6.82 -0.29
N LEU A 105 -0.44 7.93 -0.19
CA LEU A 105 0.74 8.08 0.67
C LEU A 105 0.53 7.59 2.12
N PRO A 106 -0.66 7.77 2.75
CA PRO A 106 -0.90 7.27 4.10
C PRO A 106 -0.76 5.74 4.27
N LEU A 107 -0.83 5.01 3.16
CA LEU A 107 -0.77 3.54 3.17
C LEU A 107 0.64 3.00 2.88
N MET A 108 1.62 3.85 2.55
CA MET A 108 2.95 3.40 2.08
C MET A 108 3.67 2.50 3.08
N GLY A 109 3.50 2.76 4.38
CA GLY A 109 4.09 1.91 5.41
C GLY A 109 3.58 0.47 5.36
N GLU A 110 2.31 0.27 5.01
CA GLU A 110 1.70 -1.05 4.88
C GLU A 110 2.18 -1.75 3.60
N TYR A 111 2.16 -1.04 2.47
CA TYR A 111 2.56 -1.59 1.18
C TYR A 111 4.03 -2.00 1.15
N HIS A 112 4.93 -1.13 1.60
CA HIS A 112 6.35 -1.48 1.71
C HIS A 112 6.58 -2.61 2.72
N GLY A 113 5.77 -2.71 3.78
CA GLY A 113 5.79 -3.84 4.71
C GLY A 113 5.49 -5.17 4.02
N VAL A 114 4.40 -5.23 3.24
CA VAL A 114 4.04 -6.42 2.46
C VAL A 114 5.11 -6.76 1.42
N MET A 115 5.67 -5.77 0.74
CA MET A 115 6.73 -6.00 -0.25
C MET A 115 8.00 -6.56 0.40
N ALA A 116 8.34 -6.08 1.61
CA ALA A 116 9.46 -6.58 2.38
C ALA A 116 9.27 -8.05 2.80
N GLU A 117 8.06 -8.43 3.19
CA GLU A 117 7.70 -9.83 3.46
C GLU A 117 7.85 -10.71 2.22
N LEU A 118 7.33 -10.27 1.06
CA LEU A 118 7.42 -11.03 -0.18
C LEU A 118 8.88 -11.28 -0.57
N HIS A 119 9.73 -10.26 -0.51
CA HIS A 119 11.15 -10.39 -0.75
C HIS A 119 11.85 -11.33 0.24
N LEU A 120 11.49 -11.28 1.53
CA LEU A 120 12.06 -12.16 2.54
C LEU A 120 11.69 -13.62 2.27
N VAL A 121 10.40 -13.87 1.99
CA VAL A 121 9.91 -15.22 1.67
C VAL A 121 10.57 -15.74 0.40
N LEU A 122 10.72 -14.91 -0.62
CA LEU A 122 11.46 -15.25 -1.85
C LEU A 122 12.93 -15.62 -1.55
N ALA A 123 13.60 -14.92 -0.64
CA ALA A 123 14.99 -15.20 -0.24
C ALA A 123 15.15 -16.50 0.59
N GLU A 124 14.09 -16.92 1.29
CA GLU A 124 14.07 -18.12 2.14
C GLU A 124 13.60 -19.36 1.37
N ARG A 125 12.50 -19.24 0.64
CA ARG A 125 11.81 -20.35 -0.03
C ARG A 125 12.15 -20.48 -1.51
N GLY A 126 12.62 -19.41 -2.15
CA GLY A 126 12.80 -19.35 -3.60
C GLY A 126 11.48 -19.25 -4.35
N SER A 127 11.53 -19.51 -5.66
CA SER A 127 10.36 -19.49 -6.54
C SER A 127 9.86 -20.92 -6.81
N PRO A 128 8.54 -21.09 -6.99
CA PRO A 128 7.98 -22.35 -7.46
C PRO A 128 8.53 -22.73 -8.85
N GLY A 129 8.62 -24.02 -9.12
CA GLY A 129 9.06 -24.54 -10.43
C GLY A 129 10.57 -24.56 -10.66
N GLY A 130 11.39 -24.42 -9.61
CA GLY A 130 12.85 -24.59 -9.71
C GLY A 130 13.58 -23.43 -10.43
N LYS A 131 12.89 -22.31 -10.69
CA LYS A 131 13.54 -21.08 -11.16
C LYS A 131 14.59 -20.65 -10.13
N GLU A 132 15.81 -20.46 -10.60
CA GLU A 132 16.89 -19.95 -9.77
C GLU A 132 16.55 -18.54 -9.28
N VAL A 133 16.73 -18.33 -7.98
CA VAL A 133 16.48 -17.04 -7.32
C VAL A 133 17.77 -16.58 -6.70
N ASP A 134 18.23 -15.39 -7.07
CA ASP A 134 19.31 -14.71 -6.35
C ASP A 134 18.81 -14.32 -4.96
N ARG A 135 19.16 -15.16 -3.99
CA ARG A 135 18.72 -15.00 -2.60
C ARG A 135 19.37 -13.80 -1.92
N ASP A 136 20.55 -13.34 -2.36
CA ASP A 136 21.16 -12.12 -1.82
C ASP A 136 20.42 -10.89 -2.36
N LEU A 137 20.11 -10.88 -3.66
CA LEU A 137 19.29 -9.82 -4.26
C LEU A 137 17.91 -9.72 -3.60
N ALA A 138 17.23 -10.85 -3.39
CA ALA A 138 15.95 -10.88 -2.70
C ALA A 138 16.05 -10.34 -1.26
N LEU A 139 17.09 -10.71 -0.52
CA LEU A 139 17.29 -10.21 0.85
C LEU A 139 17.65 -8.72 0.90
N ARG A 140 18.38 -8.22 -0.10
CA ARG A 140 18.59 -6.77 -0.28
C ARG A 140 17.29 -6.05 -0.58
N GLY A 141 16.40 -6.64 -1.38
CA GLY A 141 15.04 -6.16 -1.60
C GLY A 141 14.26 -6.05 -0.29
N ALA A 142 14.22 -7.12 0.49
CA ALA A 142 13.52 -7.15 1.78
C ALA A 142 14.01 -6.03 2.72
N LEU A 143 15.33 -5.79 2.76
CA LEU A 143 15.92 -4.76 3.60
C LEU A 143 15.55 -3.34 3.13
N ARG A 144 15.54 -3.10 1.81
CA ARG A 144 15.15 -1.81 1.24
C ARG A 144 13.69 -1.51 1.58
N GLU A 145 12.79 -2.44 1.32
CA GLU A 145 11.37 -2.23 1.55
C GLU A 145 11.02 -2.14 3.04
N ALA A 146 11.67 -2.93 3.91
CA ALA A 146 11.50 -2.78 5.35
C ALA A 146 11.92 -1.40 5.85
N ARG A 147 12.96 -0.80 5.25
CA ARG A 147 13.37 0.58 5.57
C ARG A 147 12.34 1.59 5.07
N MET A 148 11.86 1.45 3.84
CA MET A 148 10.81 2.33 3.29
C MET A 148 9.54 2.27 4.14
N ALA A 149 9.17 1.09 4.64
CA ALA A 149 8.04 0.92 5.55
C ALA A 149 8.22 1.69 6.86
N VAL A 150 9.39 1.57 7.51
CA VAL A 150 9.72 2.35 8.72
C VAL A 150 9.68 3.85 8.43
N ASP A 151 10.31 4.29 7.35
CA ASP A 151 10.37 5.71 6.98
C ASP A 151 8.96 6.27 6.73
N ALA A 152 8.08 5.51 6.08
CA ALA A 152 6.69 5.90 5.85
C ALA A 152 5.88 5.99 7.16
N TRP A 153 6.00 5.00 8.06
CA TRP A 153 5.31 5.04 9.36
C TRP A 153 5.83 6.18 10.25
N VAL A 154 7.15 6.42 10.26
CA VAL A 154 7.75 7.54 11.01
C VAL A 154 7.26 8.89 10.47
N ARG A 155 7.14 9.04 9.14
CA ARG A 155 6.64 10.28 8.52
C ARG A 155 5.20 10.62 8.90
N LEU A 156 4.36 9.60 9.04
CA LEU A 156 2.94 9.75 9.38
C LEU A 156 2.66 9.75 10.88
N GLY A 157 3.70 9.62 11.74
CA GLY A 157 3.64 9.59 13.21
C GLY A 157 2.94 8.34 13.78
N SER A 158 3.03 7.99 15.07
CA SER A 158 3.97 8.31 16.15
C SER A 158 5.25 7.47 16.04
N VAL A 159 6.40 8.03 16.47
CA VAL A 159 7.68 7.31 16.57
C VAL A 159 7.55 6.03 17.41
N ASP A 160 6.59 6.02 18.35
CA ASP A 160 6.27 4.92 19.27
C ASP A 160 4.91 4.26 18.96
N GLY A 161 4.35 4.51 17.77
CA GLY A 161 3.14 3.83 17.31
C GLY A 161 3.41 2.34 17.09
N GLY A 162 2.44 1.48 17.42
CA GLY A 162 2.58 0.02 17.28
C GLY A 162 3.04 -0.41 15.88
N LYS A 163 2.48 0.19 14.83
CA LYS A 163 2.90 -0.08 13.44
C LYS A 163 4.35 0.32 13.16
N THR A 164 4.82 1.44 13.71
CA THR A 164 6.20 1.90 13.57
C THR A 164 7.17 0.93 14.25
N GLU A 165 6.81 0.45 15.44
CA GLU A 165 7.64 -0.48 16.19
C GLU A 165 7.66 -1.88 15.54
N ASP A 166 6.51 -2.38 15.09
CA ASP A 166 6.43 -3.63 14.33
C ASP A 166 7.31 -3.58 13.08
N ALA A 167 7.30 -2.45 12.35
CA ALA A 167 8.15 -2.24 11.18
C ALA A 167 9.65 -2.21 11.54
N ARG A 168 10.04 -1.62 12.67
CA ARG A 168 11.44 -1.61 13.15
C ARG A 168 11.91 -3.01 13.54
N VAL A 169 11.10 -3.75 14.28
CA VAL A 169 11.39 -5.13 14.67
C VAL A 169 11.57 -6.00 13.42
N PHE A 170 10.70 -5.82 12.42
CA PHE A 170 10.84 -6.51 11.15
C PHE A 170 12.13 -6.13 10.41
N LEU A 171 12.45 -4.83 10.33
CA LEU A 171 13.70 -4.35 9.72
C LEU A 171 14.94 -4.93 10.40
N GLU A 172 14.97 -4.96 11.74
CA GLU A 172 16.07 -5.53 12.52
C GLU A 172 16.22 -7.04 12.25
N LYS A 173 15.09 -7.78 12.17
CA LYS A 173 15.09 -9.21 11.81
C LYS A 173 15.74 -9.42 10.44
N VAL A 174 15.32 -8.67 9.42
CA VAL A 174 15.85 -8.80 8.05
C VAL A 174 17.35 -8.45 8.03
N PHE A 175 17.75 -7.40 8.74
CA PHE A 175 19.15 -6.99 8.86
C PHE A 175 20.02 -8.11 9.48
N LYS A 176 19.61 -8.69 10.61
CA LYS A 176 20.32 -9.81 11.25
C LYS A 176 20.45 -11.02 10.33
N LEU A 177 19.42 -11.33 9.55
CA LEU A 177 19.47 -12.44 8.58
C LEU A 177 20.50 -12.18 7.47
N LYS A 178 20.57 -10.95 6.97
CA LYS A 178 21.55 -10.54 5.94
C LYS A 178 22.98 -10.64 6.45
N GLU A 179 23.26 -10.14 7.64
CA GLU A 179 24.62 -10.18 8.21
C GLU A 179 25.08 -11.62 8.50
N ARG A 180 24.18 -12.49 8.97
CA ARG A 180 24.48 -13.93 9.13
C ARG A 180 24.84 -14.64 7.83
N ARG A 181 24.30 -14.20 6.69
CA ARG A 181 24.60 -14.79 5.38
C ARG A 181 25.90 -14.27 4.77
N LYS A 182 26.30 -13.03 5.05
CA LYS A 182 27.62 -12.49 4.62
C LYS A 182 28.81 -13.18 5.29
N GLY A 183 28.61 -13.72 6.50
CA GLY A 183 29.66 -14.42 7.25
C GLY A 183 29.80 -15.91 6.93
N ARG A 184 29.10 -16.43 5.93
CA ARG A 184 29.22 -17.81 5.42
C ARG A 184 29.81 -17.79 4.02
#